data_AF-A0A1E5T6Y2-F1
#
_entry.id   AF-A0A1E5T6Y2-F1
#
_cell.length_a   1.000
_cell.length_b   1.000
_cell.length_c   1.000
_cell.angle_alpha   90.00
_cell.angle_beta   90.00
_cell.angle_gamma   90.00
#
_symmetry.space_group_name_H-M   'P 1'
#
loop_
_entity.id
_entity.type
_entity.pdbx_description
1 polymer ?
#
loop_
_entity_poly.entity_id
_entity_poly.type
_entity_poly.pdbx_seq_one_letter_code
_entity_poly.pdbx_strand_id
1 'polypeptide(L)'
;MKAQKIKNRSIIMGIAIAFLALFMIAQEAKAQRNSTTVSVKNGSSSYTYKSGSQSLNVEYEGDIEFTDDDKAIKSISRRGYMFFRKTSFGKRREILAEPNSDGTISYEYRVGRRVQEWDKEAEEFLADMLIQVIRTTAIGADARIDRFYKKGGLNAVLDEISEIKNDHVSHIYLKLLIGNRDLTDSELEKVAAYVPRELSNDHYISEVFKDHSDKFLKTEKSTEAFLAATRRMKNDHYISQILKEAMREDLSETATIRVLQAADQMGNDHYKVSVYKDLLDRRDLNDNLINEIVKSAADIRNDHYATTVLKEALDRPNLSDKAFENLMGAVSNIGNDHYVTETFRSMLNNREVSDKVVEAIMEKLKYMNNDHYKNMIVKDLFENRDVSEKYFDSILGTVEDMKSDNYASQILTEILRGQDLSDSDYAKVLDRVADIDSDHYKVNILKKILDQRELKKVHLISALKTTASIGNDYYKSEVLKRACDAVADGDEEVKKEFKKVARQIKNDTYYGRVARCID
;
A
#
# COMPACT_ATOMS: atom_id res chain seq x y z
N MET A 1 -7.71 21.59 33.64
CA MET A 1 -8.89 20.80 34.04
C MET A 1 -10.14 20.91 33.14
N LYS A 2 -10.22 21.79 32.12
CA LYS A 2 -11.40 21.86 31.21
C LYS A 2 -11.23 21.14 29.85
N ALA A 3 -10.01 20.75 29.45
CA ALA A 3 -9.75 20.14 28.14
C ALA A 3 -10.08 18.63 28.06
N GLN A 4 -10.10 17.92 29.19
CA GLN A 4 -10.29 16.47 29.21
C GLN A 4 -11.77 16.04 29.06
N LYS A 5 -12.72 16.96 29.26
CA LYS A 5 -14.16 16.69 29.16
C LYS A 5 -14.71 16.76 27.73
N ILE A 6 -13.93 17.24 26.76
CA ILE A 6 -14.39 17.44 25.38
C ILE A 6 -14.20 16.18 24.52
N LYS A 7 -13.24 15.29 24.85
CA LYS A 7 -13.05 14.01 24.13
C LYS A 7 -14.12 12.95 24.43
N ASN A 8 -14.92 13.08 25.50
CA ASN A 8 -15.95 12.07 25.82
C ASN A 8 -17.28 12.27 25.06
N ARG A 9 -17.45 13.38 24.33
CA ARG A 9 -18.66 13.61 23.51
C ARG A 9 -18.62 12.92 22.13
N SER A 10 -17.47 12.48 21.66
CA SER A 10 -17.33 11.76 20.39
C SER A 10 -17.73 10.27 20.47
N ILE A 11 -17.89 9.71 21.68
CA ILE A 11 -18.34 8.31 21.85
C ILE A 11 -19.79 8.10 21.39
N ILE A 12 -20.61 9.17 21.40
CA ILE A 12 -22.03 9.11 20.99
C ILE A 12 -22.22 9.31 19.47
N MET A 13 -21.16 9.69 18.73
CA MET A 13 -21.27 10.11 17.33
C MET A 13 -20.62 9.16 16.32
N GLY A 14 -20.54 7.86 16.67
CA GLY A 14 -20.08 6.77 15.80
C GLY A 14 -21.15 5.72 15.49
N ILE A 15 -22.44 6.07 15.58
CA ILE A 15 -23.53 5.07 15.71
C ILE A 15 -24.10 4.59 14.35
N ALA A 16 -23.62 5.11 13.22
CA ALA A 16 -24.25 4.85 11.93
C ALA A 16 -23.52 3.89 10.97
N ILE A 17 -22.27 3.46 11.22
CA ILE A 17 -21.52 2.70 10.20
C ILE A 17 -20.67 1.57 10.82
N ALA A 18 -21.32 0.51 11.33
CA ALA A 18 -20.68 -0.79 11.56
C ALA A 18 -21.70 -1.89 11.93
N PHE A 19 -22.69 -2.19 11.07
CA PHE A 19 -23.67 -3.26 11.34
C PHE A 19 -23.68 -4.42 10.35
N LEU A 20 -22.62 -4.59 9.56
CA LEU A 20 -22.48 -5.75 8.67
C LEU A 20 -21.31 -6.66 9.09
N ALA A 21 -21.38 -7.21 10.31
CA ALA A 21 -20.54 -8.34 10.72
C ALA A 21 -21.36 -9.24 11.65
N LEU A 22 -22.38 -9.90 11.08
CA LEU A 22 -23.13 -10.95 11.74
C LEU A 22 -22.40 -12.29 11.51
N PHE A 23 -22.06 -12.94 12.62
CA PHE A 23 -21.46 -14.26 12.74
C PHE A 23 -22.05 -15.30 11.75
N MET A 24 -21.18 -15.92 10.94
CA MET A 24 -21.28 -17.34 10.55
C MET A 24 -20.32 -18.10 11.49
N ILE A 25 -20.74 -19.15 12.22
CA ILE A 25 -20.70 -20.61 11.91
C ILE A 25 -21.33 -21.25 13.19
N ALA A 26 -22.16 -22.31 13.23
CA ALA A 26 -22.04 -23.62 12.59
C ALA A 26 -23.37 -24.42 12.54
N GLN A 27 -23.45 -25.27 11.51
CA GLN A 27 -24.09 -26.59 11.40
C GLN A 27 -25.61 -26.76 11.60
N GLU A 28 -26.18 -27.44 10.60
CA GLU A 28 -27.53 -28.01 10.44
C GLU A 28 -28.44 -28.02 11.68
N ALA A 29 -29.08 -26.88 11.92
CA ALA A 29 -30.35 -26.82 12.63
C ALA A 29 -31.21 -25.79 11.90
N LYS A 30 -32.50 -26.10 11.66
CA LYS A 30 -33.47 -25.20 11.02
C LYS A 30 -33.26 -23.77 11.50
N ALA A 31 -32.73 -22.90 10.63
CA ALA A 31 -32.29 -21.56 11.01
C ALA A 31 -33.46 -20.73 11.55
N GLN A 32 -33.56 -20.64 12.87
CA GLN A 32 -34.44 -19.69 13.53
C GLN A 32 -33.91 -18.29 13.21
N ARG A 33 -34.68 -17.50 12.45
CA ARG A 33 -34.29 -16.13 12.08
C ARG A 33 -34.15 -15.30 13.36
N ASN A 34 -32.91 -14.97 13.71
CA ASN A 34 -32.60 -14.05 14.79
C ASN A 34 -32.42 -12.64 14.22
N SER A 35 -32.86 -11.62 14.95
CA SER A 35 -32.63 -10.22 14.57
C SER A 35 -32.15 -9.43 15.77
N THR A 36 -31.09 -8.64 15.57
CA THR A 36 -30.61 -7.65 16.53
C THR A 36 -30.72 -6.26 15.92
N THR A 37 -31.21 -5.29 16.68
CA THR A 37 -31.28 -3.88 16.29
C THR A 37 -30.76 -3.03 17.44
N VAL A 38 -29.82 -2.14 17.14
CA VAL A 38 -29.30 -1.16 18.08
C VAL A 38 -29.48 0.21 17.44
N SER A 39 -29.97 1.18 18.21
CA SER A 39 -30.20 2.54 17.72
C SER A 39 -30.00 3.52 18.86
N VAL A 40 -29.38 4.65 18.57
CA VAL A 40 -29.29 5.79 19.48
C VAL A 40 -29.85 7.02 18.80
N LYS A 41 -30.83 7.66 19.43
CA LYS A 41 -31.54 8.82 18.88
C LYS A 41 -31.80 9.83 19.99
N ASN A 42 -31.34 11.07 19.80
CA ASN A 42 -31.56 12.18 20.73
C ASN A 42 -31.14 11.87 22.19
N GLY A 43 -30.09 11.07 22.41
CA GLY A 43 -29.62 10.70 23.74
C GLY A 43 -30.26 9.43 24.33
N SER A 44 -31.33 8.91 23.72
CA SER A 44 -31.92 7.62 24.07
C SER A 44 -31.26 6.48 23.28
N SER A 45 -30.83 5.45 24.01
CA SER A 45 -30.24 4.22 23.48
C SER A 45 -31.26 3.10 23.50
N SER A 46 -31.31 2.31 22.43
CA SER A 46 -32.22 1.18 22.30
C SER A 46 -31.49 -0.06 21.78
N TYR A 47 -31.82 -1.21 22.35
CA TYR A 47 -31.37 -2.54 21.95
C TYR A 47 -32.58 -3.45 21.84
N THR A 48 -32.72 -4.13 20.71
CA THR A 48 -33.77 -5.13 20.48
C THR A 48 -33.15 -6.40 19.93
N TYR A 49 -33.37 -7.51 20.62
CA TYR A 49 -33.06 -8.86 20.16
C TYR A 49 -34.34 -9.68 20.02
N LYS A 50 -34.46 -10.41 18.92
CA LYS A 50 -35.55 -11.37 18.70
C LYS A 50 -35.00 -12.69 18.20
N SER A 51 -35.48 -13.80 18.75
CA SER A 51 -35.24 -15.16 18.28
C SER A 51 -36.49 -16.01 18.48
N GLY A 52 -37.19 -16.31 17.40
CA GLY A 52 -38.45 -17.07 17.46
C GLY A 52 -39.45 -16.47 18.45
N SER A 53 -39.82 -17.22 19.49
CA SER A 53 -40.77 -16.80 20.54
C SER A 53 -40.13 -15.99 21.68
N GLN A 54 -38.83 -15.70 21.59
CA GLN A 54 -38.08 -14.94 22.58
C GLN A 54 -37.72 -13.56 22.06
N SER A 55 -37.83 -12.54 22.91
CA SER A 55 -37.29 -11.21 22.62
C SER A 55 -36.82 -10.48 23.87
N LEU A 56 -35.81 -9.65 23.71
CA LEU A 56 -35.34 -8.69 24.70
C LEU A 56 -35.35 -7.30 24.05
N ASN A 57 -35.99 -6.34 24.70
CA ASN A 57 -35.96 -4.94 24.31
C ASN A 57 -35.43 -4.17 25.51
N VAL A 58 -34.48 -3.28 25.29
CA VAL A 58 -33.91 -2.41 26.31
C VAL A 58 -33.91 -1.00 25.72
N GLU A 59 -34.38 -0.03 26.48
CA GLU A 59 -34.30 1.39 26.13
C GLU A 59 -33.82 2.14 27.37
N TYR A 60 -32.91 3.07 27.21
CA TYR A 60 -32.42 3.86 28.33
C TYR A 60 -31.94 5.24 27.89
N GLU A 61 -32.01 6.19 28.82
CA GLU A 61 -31.51 7.54 28.64
C GLU A 61 -30.86 8.00 29.96
N GLY A 62 -29.75 8.74 29.83
CA GLY A 62 -29.03 9.30 30.97
C GLY A 62 -27.95 8.38 31.56
N ASP A 63 -27.22 8.93 32.54
CA ASP A 63 -26.19 8.20 33.28
C ASP A 63 -26.86 7.29 34.33
N ILE A 64 -26.53 6.00 34.29
CA ILE A 64 -27.17 4.97 35.14
C ILE A 64 -26.07 4.19 35.87
N GLU A 65 -26.18 4.17 37.20
CA GLU A 65 -25.30 3.37 38.08
C GLU A 65 -26.09 2.21 38.69
N PHE A 66 -25.43 1.06 38.81
CA PHE A 66 -25.97 -0.14 39.46
C PHE A 66 -25.31 -0.35 40.82
N THR A 67 -25.97 -1.15 41.67
CA THR A 67 -25.40 -1.60 42.95
C THR A 67 -24.18 -2.49 42.75
N ASP A 68 -23.37 -2.67 43.80
CA ASP A 68 -22.11 -3.39 43.72
C ASP A 68 -22.26 -4.87 43.29
N ASP A 69 -23.43 -5.45 43.51
CA ASP A 69 -23.80 -6.82 43.14
C ASP A 69 -24.53 -6.92 41.79
N ASP A 70 -24.71 -5.81 41.08
CA ASP A 70 -25.47 -5.69 39.82
C ASP A 70 -26.94 -6.16 39.93
N LYS A 71 -27.53 -6.16 41.14
CA LYS A 71 -28.92 -6.62 41.37
C LYS A 71 -29.96 -5.52 41.47
N ALA A 72 -29.55 -4.27 41.62
CA ALA A 72 -30.44 -3.12 41.65
C ALA A 72 -29.84 -1.89 40.97
N ILE A 73 -30.69 -0.89 40.71
CA ILE A 73 -30.26 0.41 40.17
C ILE A 73 -29.95 1.32 41.35
N LYS A 74 -28.72 1.85 41.37
CA LYS A 74 -28.27 2.77 42.41
C LYS A 74 -28.69 4.20 42.11
N SER A 75 -28.57 4.64 40.86
CA SER A 75 -29.02 5.98 40.45
C SER A 75 -29.29 6.08 38.96
N ILE A 76 -30.15 7.02 38.57
CA ILE A 76 -30.42 7.43 37.19
C ILE A 76 -30.35 8.96 37.16
N SER A 77 -29.63 9.53 36.20
CA SER A 77 -29.53 10.99 36.03
C SER A 77 -30.90 11.63 35.77
N ARG A 78 -31.08 12.91 36.13
CA ARG A 78 -32.36 13.61 35.98
C ARG A 78 -32.88 13.54 34.55
N ARG A 79 -34.18 13.21 34.39
CA ARG A 79 -34.86 13.00 33.10
C ARG A 79 -34.40 11.76 32.32
N GLY A 80 -33.53 10.94 32.89
CA GLY A 80 -33.20 9.63 32.38
C GLY A 80 -34.23 8.58 32.77
N TYR A 81 -34.11 7.40 32.18
CA TYR A 81 -34.92 6.22 32.51
C TYR A 81 -34.21 4.95 32.06
N MET A 82 -34.63 3.81 32.59
CA MET A 82 -34.28 2.50 32.06
C MET A 82 -35.53 1.66 31.90
N PHE A 83 -35.76 1.19 30.68
CA PHE A 83 -36.84 0.29 30.34
C PHE A 83 -36.26 -1.00 29.79
N PHE A 84 -36.80 -2.14 30.23
CA PHE A 84 -36.58 -3.38 29.52
C PHE A 84 -37.83 -4.25 29.48
N ARG A 85 -37.93 -5.03 28.41
CA ARG A 85 -39.01 -5.97 28.14
C ARG A 85 -38.44 -7.30 27.69
N LYS A 86 -38.72 -8.35 28.46
CA LYS A 86 -38.44 -9.74 28.09
C LYS A 86 -39.73 -10.43 27.68
N THR A 87 -39.70 -11.09 26.53
CA THR A 87 -40.72 -12.06 26.14
C THR A 87 -40.07 -13.43 25.99
N SER A 88 -40.64 -14.46 26.61
CA SER A 88 -40.22 -15.85 26.50
C SER A 88 -41.43 -16.75 26.44
N PHE A 89 -41.61 -17.51 25.35
CA PHE A 89 -42.73 -18.45 25.18
C PHE A 89 -44.11 -17.82 25.48
N GLY A 90 -44.34 -16.60 24.98
CA GLY A 90 -45.61 -15.87 25.18
C GLY A 90 -45.75 -15.19 26.55
N LYS A 91 -44.86 -15.44 27.51
CA LYS A 91 -44.81 -14.70 28.79
C LYS A 91 -44.02 -13.42 28.60
N ARG A 92 -44.67 -12.28 28.84
CA ARG A 92 -44.09 -10.94 28.71
C ARG A 92 -43.96 -10.29 30.09
N ARG A 93 -42.76 -9.80 30.41
CA ARG A 93 -42.48 -9.03 31.61
C ARG A 93 -41.73 -7.74 31.24
N GLU A 94 -42.08 -6.64 31.87
CA GLU A 94 -41.55 -5.30 31.58
C GLU A 94 -41.22 -4.58 32.88
N ILE A 95 -40.09 -3.87 32.93
CA ILE A 95 -39.75 -2.94 34.01
C ILE A 95 -39.42 -1.59 33.38
N LEU A 96 -40.02 -0.53 33.91
CA LEU A 96 -39.61 0.87 33.71
C LEU A 96 -39.08 1.41 35.04
N ALA A 97 -37.88 1.97 35.01
CA ALA A 97 -37.23 2.61 36.16
C ALA A 97 -36.95 4.07 35.85
N GLU A 98 -37.39 4.97 36.73
CA GLU A 98 -37.27 6.42 36.57
C GLU A 98 -36.80 7.08 37.87
N PRO A 99 -35.96 8.12 37.81
CA PRO A 99 -35.51 8.82 39.01
C PRO A 99 -36.63 9.73 39.55
N ASN A 100 -36.86 9.64 40.86
CA ASN A 100 -37.69 10.56 41.61
C ASN A 100 -36.95 11.88 41.88
N SER A 101 -37.69 12.91 42.30
CA SER A 101 -37.12 14.23 42.64
C SER A 101 -36.15 14.20 43.82
N ASP A 102 -36.25 13.20 44.70
CA ASP A 102 -35.39 12.99 45.86
C ASP A 102 -34.16 12.10 45.57
N GLY A 103 -34.01 11.64 44.32
CA GLY A 103 -32.91 10.76 43.90
C GLY A 103 -33.16 9.27 44.11
N THR A 104 -34.29 8.86 44.69
CA THR A 104 -34.72 7.45 44.71
C THR A 104 -35.21 7.02 43.33
N ILE A 105 -35.37 5.70 43.11
CA ILE A 105 -35.85 5.16 41.83
C ILE A 105 -37.29 4.67 42.00
N SER A 106 -38.18 5.15 41.13
CA SER A 106 -39.52 4.61 40.96
C SER A 106 -39.48 3.47 39.96
N TYR A 107 -40.24 2.40 40.23
CA TYR A 107 -40.33 1.23 39.37
C TYR A 107 -41.78 0.93 38.99
N GLU A 108 -42.01 0.67 37.70
CA GLU A 108 -43.25 0.09 37.20
C GLU A 108 -42.97 -1.30 36.63
N TYR A 109 -43.51 -2.34 37.28
CA TYR A 109 -43.41 -3.74 36.84
C TYR A 109 -44.71 -4.18 36.17
N ARG A 110 -44.64 -4.73 34.96
CA ARG A 110 -45.80 -5.30 34.25
C ARG A 110 -45.59 -6.76 33.91
N VAL A 111 -46.64 -7.55 34.14
CA VAL A 111 -46.77 -8.93 33.65
C VAL A 111 -47.91 -8.98 32.63
N GLY A 112 -47.58 -9.32 31.38
CA GLY A 112 -48.52 -9.22 30.27
C GLY A 112 -48.94 -7.77 30.06
N ARG A 113 -50.23 -7.47 30.27
CA ARG A 113 -50.81 -6.11 30.13
C ARG A 113 -51.11 -5.43 31.48
N ARG A 114 -50.81 -6.07 32.61
CA ARG A 114 -51.19 -5.60 33.95
C ARG A 114 -49.97 -5.09 34.70
N VAL A 115 -50.06 -3.89 35.27
CA VAL A 115 -49.14 -3.41 36.30
C VAL A 115 -49.30 -4.28 37.54
N GLN A 116 -48.19 -4.70 38.13
CA GLN A 116 -48.13 -5.45 39.38
C GLN A 116 -47.56 -4.57 40.49
N GLU A 117 -47.77 -4.98 41.74
CA GLU A 117 -47.07 -4.36 42.88
C GLU A 117 -45.56 -4.62 42.77
N TRP A 118 -44.76 -3.68 43.27
CA TRP A 118 -43.31 -3.85 43.36
C TRP A 118 -42.99 -4.73 44.57
N ASP A 119 -43.01 -6.05 44.36
CA ASP A 119 -42.79 -7.07 45.36
C ASP A 119 -41.47 -7.82 45.13
N LYS A 120 -41.24 -8.88 45.93
CA LYS A 120 -40.04 -9.70 45.82
C LYS A 120 -39.87 -10.35 44.44
N GLU A 121 -40.97 -10.70 43.75
CA GLU A 121 -40.89 -11.27 42.39
C GLU A 121 -40.39 -10.22 41.40
N ALA A 122 -40.85 -8.97 41.53
CA ALA A 122 -40.39 -7.85 40.71
C ALA A 122 -38.89 -7.57 40.94
N GLU A 123 -38.44 -7.57 42.19
CA GLU A 123 -37.03 -7.38 42.57
C GLU A 123 -36.14 -8.52 42.04
N GLU A 124 -36.57 -9.78 42.18
CA GLU A 124 -35.85 -10.94 41.65
C GLU A 124 -35.78 -10.88 40.11
N PHE A 125 -36.87 -10.51 39.44
CA PHE A 125 -36.88 -10.34 37.99
C PHE A 125 -35.98 -9.19 37.52
N LEU A 126 -35.92 -8.08 38.26
CA LEU A 126 -34.94 -7.01 38.00
C LEU A 126 -33.52 -7.56 38.09
N ALA A 127 -33.17 -8.19 39.21
CA ALA A 127 -31.83 -8.71 39.46
C ALA A 127 -31.39 -9.72 38.38
N ASP A 128 -32.27 -10.64 37.99
CA ASP A 128 -32.00 -11.63 36.93
C ASP A 128 -31.75 -10.99 35.57
N MET A 129 -32.43 -9.88 35.28
CA MET A 129 -32.34 -9.20 33.98
C MET A 129 -31.16 -8.24 33.91
N LEU A 130 -30.75 -7.61 35.01
CA LEU A 130 -29.75 -6.54 35.00
C LEU A 130 -28.42 -6.99 34.41
N ILE A 131 -27.88 -8.14 34.82
CA ILE A 131 -26.63 -8.68 34.25
C ILE A 131 -26.75 -8.87 32.74
N GLN A 132 -27.87 -9.42 32.26
CA GLN A 132 -28.11 -9.59 30.82
C GLN A 132 -28.19 -8.23 30.11
N VAL A 133 -28.87 -7.24 30.69
CA VAL A 133 -29.02 -5.89 30.11
C VAL A 133 -27.65 -5.19 30.04
N ILE A 134 -26.87 -5.23 31.11
CA ILE A 134 -25.54 -4.64 31.20
C ILE A 134 -24.61 -5.23 30.14
N ARG A 135 -24.49 -6.57 30.09
CA ARG A 135 -23.61 -7.28 29.15
C ARG A 135 -24.08 -7.24 27.69
N THR A 136 -25.29 -6.77 27.40
CA THR A 136 -25.78 -6.63 26.02
C THR A 136 -25.76 -5.19 25.50
N THR A 137 -25.71 -4.20 26.39
CA THR A 137 -25.84 -2.77 26.01
C THR A 137 -24.67 -1.89 26.43
N ALA A 138 -23.75 -2.39 27.25
CA ALA A 138 -22.68 -1.63 27.90
C ALA A 138 -23.16 -0.48 28.80
N ILE A 139 -24.44 -0.44 29.18
CA ILE A 139 -24.96 0.53 30.14
C ILE A 139 -24.20 0.45 31.47
N GLY A 140 -23.76 1.60 31.97
CA GLY A 140 -23.01 1.69 33.22
C GLY A 140 -21.63 1.02 33.19
N ALA A 141 -21.06 0.75 32.00
CA ALA A 141 -19.78 0.05 31.86
C ALA A 141 -18.64 0.75 32.61
N ASP A 142 -18.54 2.07 32.56
CA ASP A 142 -17.46 2.86 33.17
C ASP A 142 -17.39 2.63 34.70
N ALA A 143 -18.49 2.90 35.42
CA ALA A 143 -18.57 2.65 36.85
C ALA A 143 -18.37 1.16 37.20
N ARG A 144 -18.81 0.24 36.35
CA ARG A 144 -18.66 -1.19 36.56
C ARG A 144 -17.20 -1.65 36.43
N ILE A 145 -16.47 -1.15 35.43
CA ILE A 145 -15.03 -1.37 35.27
C ILE A 145 -14.31 -0.88 36.52
N ASP A 146 -14.66 0.30 37.03
CA ASP A 146 -14.06 0.85 38.25
C ASP A 146 -14.21 -0.06 39.46
N ARG A 147 -15.41 -0.63 39.65
CA ARG A 147 -15.67 -1.60 40.73
C ARG A 147 -14.84 -2.86 40.58
N PHE A 148 -14.83 -3.48 39.39
CA PHE A 148 -14.07 -4.71 39.15
C PHE A 148 -12.56 -4.47 39.33
N TYR A 149 -12.05 -3.36 38.79
CA TYR A 149 -10.65 -3.00 38.94
C TYR A 149 -10.27 -2.75 40.40
N LYS A 150 -11.12 -2.05 41.17
CA LYS A 150 -10.89 -1.87 42.62
C LYS A 150 -10.90 -3.19 43.40
N LYS A 151 -11.73 -4.16 42.98
CA LYS A 151 -11.89 -5.45 43.65
C LYS A 151 -10.74 -6.43 43.39
N GLY A 152 -10.17 -6.43 42.18
CA GLY A 152 -9.18 -7.43 41.80
C GLY A 152 -8.20 -7.02 40.70
N GLY A 153 -8.04 -5.71 40.46
CA GLY A 153 -7.17 -5.16 39.43
C GLY A 153 -7.62 -5.51 38.01
N LEU A 154 -6.68 -5.46 37.07
CA LEU A 154 -6.92 -5.77 35.66
C LEU A 154 -7.60 -7.13 35.45
N ASN A 155 -7.15 -8.18 36.14
CA ASN A 155 -7.66 -9.54 35.93
C ASN A 155 -9.18 -9.62 36.20
N ALA A 156 -9.67 -8.99 37.26
CA ALA A 156 -11.11 -8.99 37.55
C ALA A 156 -11.94 -8.26 36.48
N VAL A 157 -11.36 -7.25 35.81
CA VAL A 157 -12.02 -6.59 34.67
C VAL A 157 -12.02 -7.51 33.44
N LEU A 158 -10.89 -8.16 33.14
CA LEU A 158 -10.80 -9.08 32.00
C LEU A 158 -11.71 -10.30 32.17
N ASP A 159 -11.82 -10.84 33.39
CA ASP A 159 -12.73 -11.94 33.70
C ASP A 159 -14.19 -11.54 33.45
N GLU A 160 -14.58 -10.30 33.79
CA GLU A 160 -15.91 -9.79 33.44
C GLU A 160 -16.07 -9.63 31.92
N ILE A 161 -15.06 -9.16 31.20
CA ILE A 161 -15.14 -8.98 29.74
C ILE A 161 -15.32 -10.34 29.05
N SER A 162 -14.66 -11.41 29.51
CA SER A 162 -14.80 -12.75 28.95
C SER A 162 -16.20 -13.36 29.14
N GLU A 163 -17.00 -12.82 30.05
CA GLU A 163 -18.40 -13.19 30.21
C GLU A 163 -19.34 -12.46 29.22
N ILE A 164 -18.84 -11.44 28.52
CA ILE A 164 -19.57 -10.65 27.54
C ILE A 164 -19.46 -11.31 26.17
N LYS A 165 -20.53 -11.98 25.75
CA LYS A 165 -20.60 -12.73 24.47
C LYS A 165 -20.86 -11.84 23.24
N ASN A 166 -20.36 -10.61 23.24
CA ASN A 166 -20.59 -9.64 22.17
C ASN A 166 -19.37 -8.73 22.03
N ASP A 167 -18.60 -8.92 20.96
CA ASP A 167 -17.43 -8.10 20.63
C ASP A 167 -17.72 -6.59 20.70
N HIS A 168 -18.92 -6.16 20.30
CA HIS A 168 -19.29 -4.76 20.39
C HIS A 168 -19.30 -4.25 21.85
N VAL A 169 -19.85 -5.02 22.78
CA VAL A 169 -19.85 -4.61 24.19
C VAL A 169 -18.46 -4.79 24.79
N SER A 170 -17.78 -5.90 24.49
CA SER A 170 -16.42 -6.17 24.97
C SER A 170 -15.43 -5.09 24.54
N HIS A 171 -15.50 -4.60 23.29
CA HIS A 171 -14.64 -3.51 22.84
C HIS A 171 -14.93 -2.19 23.56
N ILE A 172 -16.19 -1.88 23.89
CA ILE A 172 -16.53 -0.69 24.69
C ILE A 172 -15.86 -0.78 26.05
N TYR A 173 -15.94 -1.95 26.70
CA TYR A 173 -15.28 -2.17 27.99
C TYR A 173 -13.77 -2.02 27.90
N LEU A 174 -13.13 -2.61 26.89
CA LEU A 174 -11.68 -2.52 26.67
C LEU A 174 -11.24 -1.07 26.38
N LYS A 175 -12.01 -0.34 25.56
CA LYS A 175 -11.74 1.07 25.23
C LYS A 175 -11.87 1.97 26.46
N LEU A 176 -12.90 1.78 27.28
CA LEU A 176 -13.05 2.52 28.54
C LEU A 176 -11.92 2.18 29.53
N LEU A 177 -11.58 0.90 29.69
CA LEU A 177 -10.49 0.43 30.54
C LEU A 177 -9.16 1.09 30.16
N ILE A 178 -8.80 1.09 28.87
CA ILE A 178 -7.54 1.69 28.40
C ILE A 178 -7.63 3.21 28.45
N GLY A 179 -8.75 3.81 28.03
CA GLY A 179 -8.89 5.26 27.90
C GLY A 179 -8.94 6.00 29.24
N ASN A 180 -9.64 5.45 30.24
CA ASN A 180 -9.93 6.14 31.50
C ASN A 180 -8.94 5.82 32.62
N ARG A 181 -7.93 4.98 32.35
CA ARG A 181 -6.97 4.51 33.36
C ARG A 181 -5.53 4.59 32.88
N ASP A 182 -4.64 4.78 33.85
CA ASP A 182 -3.20 4.69 33.69
C ASP A 182 -2.77 3.27 34.05
N LEU A 183 -2.84 2.38 33.04
CA LEU A 183 -2.39 1.00 33.18
C LEU A 183 -0.86 0.97 33.25
N THR A 184 -0.33 0.09 34.10
CA THR A 184 1.11 -0.21 34.15
C THR A 184 1.58 -0.91 32.87
N ASP A 185 2.89 -0.93 32.59
CA ASP A 185 3.44 -1.58 31.40
C ASP A 185 3.07 -3.08 31.32
N SER A 186 3.07 -3.77 32.46
CA SER A 186 2.66 -5.18 32.54
C SER A 186 1.17 -5.37 32.28
N GLU A 187 0.33 -4.40 32.66
CA GLU A 187 -1.09 -4.43 32.36
C GLU A 187 -1.36 -4.15 30.87
N LEU A 188 -0.63 -3.20 30.27
CA LEU A 188 -0.70 -2.95 28.83
C LEU A 188 -0.26 -4.18 28.03
N GLU A 189 0.82 -4.85 28.42
CA GLU A 189 1.25 -6.12 27.81
C GLU A 189 0.13 -7.18 27.85
N LYS A 190 -0.52 -7.36 29.02
CA LYS A 190 -1.63 -8.30 29.19
C LYS A 190 -2.85 -7.93 28.36
N VAL A 191 -3.22 -6.65 28.33
CA VAL A 191 -4.34 -6.16 27.53
C VAL A 191 -4.07 -6.38 26.04
N ALA A 192 -2.88 -6.03 25.55
CA ALA A 192 -2.49 -6.26 24.16
C ALA A 192 -2.60 -7.74 23.76
N ALA A 193 -2.17 -8.67 24.63
CA ALA A 193 -2.31 -10.09 24.39
C ALA A 193 -3.76 -10.61 24.52
N TYR A 194 -4.61 -9.95 25.32
CA TYR A 194 -5.99 -10.33 25.57
C TYR A 194 -6.94 -9.93 24.43
N VAL A 195 -6.84 -8.69 23.94
CA VAL A 195 -7.74 -8.11 22.92
C VAL A 195 -7.97 -9.03 21.71
N PRO A 196 -6.94 -9.52 20.98
CA PRO A 196 -7.12 -10.36 19.80
C PRO A 196 -7.47 -11.83 20.12
N ARG A 197 -7.54 -12.21 21.40
CA ARG A 197 -8.07 -13.52 21.84
C ARG A 197 -9.55 -13.44 22.15
N GLU A 198 -9.97 -12.34 22.76
CA GLU A 198 -11.35 -12.13 23.19
C GLU A 198 -12.23 -11.64 22.03
N LEU A 199 -11.76 -10.69 21.25
CA LEU A 199 -12.51 -10.14 20.12
C LEU A 199 -12.26 -10.97 18.86
N SER A 200 -13.32 -11.34 18.16
CA SER A 200 -13.28 -12.08 16.89
C SER A 200 -13.29 -11.15 15.66
N ASN A 201 -13.82 -9.93 15.79
CA ASN A 201 -13.92 -8.96 14.70
C ASN A 201 -12.75 -7.97 14.71
N ASP A 202 -11.92 -8.03 13.66
CA ASP A 202 -10.76 -7.16 13.45
C ASP A 202 -11.09 -5.66 13.47
N HIS A 203 -12.31 -5.27 13.09
CA HIS A 203 -12.74 -3.87 13.22
C HIS A 203 -12.71 -3.41 14.69
N TYR A 204 -13.27 -4.20 15.59
CA TYR A 204 -13.32 -3.85 17.01
C TYR A 204 -11.95 -3.96 17.69
N ILE A 205 -11.12 -4.92 17.25
CA ILE A 205 -9.70 -4.96 17.65
C ILE A 205 -9.01 -3.65 17.24
N SER A 206 -9.23 -3.19 16.01
CA SER A 206 -8.68 -1.93 15.50
C SER A 206 -9.14 -0.72 16.31
N GLU A 207 -10.43 -0.63 16.63
CA GLU A 207 -10.98 0.48 17.43
C GLU A 207 -10.40 0.55 18.85
N VAL A 208 -10.04 -0.59 19.44
CA VAL A 208 -9.38 -0.63 20.76
C VAL A 208 -7.94 -0.12 20.66
N PHE A 209 -7.22 -0.50 19.60
CA PHE A 209 -5.79 -0.20 19.45
C PHE A 209 -5.51 1.18 18.86
N LYS A 210 -6.28 1.62 17.86
CA LYS A 210 -6.03 2.85 17.12
C LYS A 210 -6.04 4.09 18.02
N ASP A 211 -7.05 4.22 18.88
CA ASP A 211 -7.20 5.43 19.72
C ASP A 211 -6.20 5.50 20.89
N HIS A 212 -5.42 4.44 21.12
CA HIS A 212 -4.57 4.27 22.30
C HIS A 212 -3.18 3.69 21.97
N SER A 213 -2.75 3.75 20.71
CA SER A 213 -1.46 3.19 20.28
C SER A 213 -0.29 3.82 21.03
N ASP A 214 -0.39 5.13 21.32
CA ASP A 214 0.57 5.89 22.12
C ASP A 214 0.90 5.23 23.46
N LYS A 215 -0.09 4.62 24.12
CA LYS A 215 0.10 3.94 25.41
C LYS A 215 0.94 2.68 25.24
N PHE A 216 0.68 1.90 24.20
CA PHE A 216 1.39 0.63 23.96
C PHE A 216 2.82 0.84 23.44
N LEU A 217 3.12 1.99 22.83
CA LEU A 217 4.42 2.26 22.20
C LEU A 217 5.48 2.83 23.16
N LYS A 218 5.16 2.99 24.45
CA LYS A 218 6.07 3.59 25.45
C LYS A 218 7.23 2.69 25.86
N THR A 219 7.03 1.37 25.85
CA THR A 219 8.06 0.41 26.27
C THR A 219 8.23 -0.68 25.23
N GLU A 220 9.41 -1.30 25.21
CA GLU A 220 9.70 -2.39 24.27
C GLU A 220 8.74 -3.57 24.46
N LYS A 221 8.46 -3.97 25.72
CA LYS A 221 7.56 -5.08 26.03
C LYS A 221 6.12 -4.83 25.59
N SER A 222 5.57 -3.65 25.90
CA SER A 222 4.22 -3.29 25.48
C SER A 222 4.10 -3.16 23.97
N THR A 223 5.16 -2.65 23.31
CA THR A 223 5.25 -2.54 21.84
C THR A 223 5.26 -3.92 21.20
N GLU A 224 6.05 -4.85 21.71
CA GLU A 224 6.13 -6.22 21.19
C GLU A 224 4.78 -6.93 21.32
N ALA A 225 4.12 -6.84 22.48
CA ALA A 225 2.80 -7.43 22.69
C ALA A 225 1.73 -6.81 21.77
N PHE A 226 1.76 -5.50 21.59
CA PHE A 226 0.86 -4.76 20.69
C PHE A 226 1.03 -5.18 19.22
N LEU A 227 2.28 -5.27 18.75
CA LEU A 227 2.56 -5.71 17.38
C LEU A 227 2.34 -7.22 17.19
N ALA A 228 2.52 -8.03 18.23
CA ALA A 228 2.10 -9.44 18.20
C ALA A 228 0.56 -9.58 18.10
N ALA A 229 -0.19 -8.64 18.68
CA ALA A 229 -1.64 -8.62 18.57
C ALA A 229 -2.11 -8.38 17.13
N THR A 230 -1.46 -7.48 16.39
CA THR A 230 -1.81 -7.21 14.98
C THR A 230 -1.60 -8.44 14.09
N ARG A 231 -0.60 -9.28 14.38
CA ARG A 231 -0.36 -10.55 13.65
C ARG A 231 -1.47 -11.61 13.82
N ARG A 232 -2.34 -11.47 14.83
CA ARG A 232 -3.49 -12.37 15.05
C ARG A 232 -4.73 -11.94 14.26
N MET A 233 -4.74 -10.70 13.77
CA MET A 233 -5.81 -10.18 12.94
C MET A 233 -5.71 -10.77 11.53
N LYS A 234 -6.84 -10.85 10.83
CA LYS A 234 -6.92 -11.43 9.48
C LYS A 234 -7.06 -10.38 8.39
N ASN A 235 -7.58 -9.21 8.74
CA ASN A 235 -7.88 -8.15 7.78
C ASN A 235 -6.78 -7.10 7.76
N ASP A 236 -5.96 -7.16 6.72
CA ASP A 236 -4.85 -6.24 6.45
C ASP A 236 -5.27 -4.76 6.39
N HIS A 237 -6.53 -4.46 6.04
CA HIS A 237 -7.02 -3.08 6.09
C HIS A 237 -6.93 -2.52 7.51
N TYR A 238 -7.47 -3.26 8.49
CA TYR A 238 -7.48 -2.83 9.89
C TYR A 238 -6.09 -2.89 10.51
N ILE A 239 -5.26 -3.87 10.12
CA ILE A 239 -3.84 -3.91 10.51
C ILE A 239 -3.13 -2.63 10.04
N SER A 240 -3.28 -2.27 8.76
CA SER A 240 -2.65 -1.07 8.20
C SER A 240 -3.13 0.21 8.89
N GLN A 241 -4.40 0.30 9.28
CA GLN A 241 -4.91 1.45 10.05
C GLN A 241 -4.26 1.57 11.43
N ILE A 242 -4.10 0.46 12.15
CA ILE A 242 -3.42 0.45 13.46
C ILE A 242 -1.97 0.88 13.30
N LEU A 243 -1.25 0.32 12.34
CA LEU A 243 0.16 0.64 12.10
C LEU A 243 0.36 2.11 11.68
N LYS A 244 -0.51 2.63 10.82
CA LYS A 244 -0.48 4.05 10.42
C LYS A 244 -0.75 5.00 11.57
N GLU A 245 -1.70 4.67 12.44
CA GLU A 245 -1.97 5.50 13.62
C GLU A 245 -0.80 5.46 14.60
N ALA A 246 -0.21 4.28 14.84
CA ALA A 246 0.97 4.11 15.66
C ALA A 246 2.16 4.98 15.21
N MET A 247 2.31 5.19 13.89
CA MET A 247 3.37 6.02 13.32
C MET A 247 3.14 7.54 13.43
N ARG A 248 1.99 7.99 13.94
CA ARG A 248 1.80 9.41 14.26
C ARG A 248 2.58 9.85 15.49
N GLU A 249 3.01 8.90 16.31
CA GLU A 249 3.84 9.12 17.48
C GLU A 249 5.34 9.19 17.11
N ASP A 250 6.13 9.83 17.97
CA ASP A 250 7.59 9.85 17.83
C ASP A 250 8.18 8.48 18.23
N LEU A 251 8.29 7.60 17.24
CA LEU A 251 8.80 6.26 17.41
C LEU A 251 10.33 6.23 17.31
N SER A 252 10.95 5.50 18.25
CA SER A 252 12.37 5.13 18.12
C SER A 252 12.61 4.34 16.84
N GLU A 253 13.87 4.32 16.37
CA GLU A 253 14.25 3.53 15.20
C GLU A 253 13.87 2.05 15.37
N THR A 254 14.15 1.47 16.53
CA THR A 254 13.78 0.08 16.85
C THR A 254 12.27 -0.13 16.74
N ALA A 255 11.44 0.75 17.31
CA ALA A 255 9.99 0.64 17.22
C ALA A 255 9.49 0.78 15.76
N THR A 256 10.10 1.68 15.00
CA THR A 256 9.80 1.89 13.57
C THR A 256 10.09 0.63 12.75
N ILE A 257 11.23 -0.04 13.00
CA ILE A 257 11.56 -1.33 12.36
C ILE A 257 10.54 -2.40 12.75
N ARG A 258 10.05 -2.42 13.99
CA ARG A 258 9.02 -3.37 14.39
C ARG A 258 7.68 -3.13 13.69
N VAL A 259 7.31 -1.87 13.45
CA VAL A 259 6.13 -1.53 12.63
C VAL A 259 6.30 -2.02 11.20
N LEU A 260 7.48 -1.81 10.60
CA LEU A 260 7.80 -2.34 9.27
C LEU A 260 7.67 -3.87 9.23
N GLN A 261 8.27 -4.57 10.19
CA GLN A 261 8.17 -6.03 10.32
C GLN A 261 6.72 -6.52 10.49
N ALA A 262 5.86 -5.76 11.16
CA ALA A 262 4.44 -6.09 11.28
C ALA A 262 3.72 -5.91 9.93
N ALA A 263 4.06 -4.87 9.17
CA ALA A 263 3.52 -4.65 7.84
C ALA A 263 3.95 -5.75 6.84
N ASP A 264 5.19 -6.25 6.95
CA ASP A 264 5.71 -7.33 6.10
C ASP A 264 4.87 -8.61 6.20
N GLN A 265 4.23 -8.85 7.34
CA GLN A 265 3.39 -10.03 7.58
C GLN A 265 2.00 -9.94 6.94
N MET A 266 1.57 -8.76 6.48
CA MET A 266 0.27 -8.62 5.81
C MET A 266 0.23 -9.45 4.53
N GLY A 267 -0.95 -9.90 4.12
CA GLY A 267 -1.11 -10.67 2.88
C GLY A 267 -1.19 -9.81 1.63
N ASN A 268 -1.73 -8.60 1.76
CA ASN A 268 -2.09 -7.72 0.65
C ASN A 268 -1.08 -6.58 0.48
N ASP A 269 -0.38 -6.59 -0.66
CA ASP A 269 0.65 -5.62 -1.03
C ASP A 269 0.16 -4.17 -1.07
N HIS A 270 -1.11 -3.92 -1.41
CA HIS A 270 -1.67 -2.56 -1.38
C HIS A 270 -1.60 -1.94 0.03
N TYR A 271 -1.95 -2.73 1.05
CA TYR A 271 -1.90 -2.26 2.43
C TYR A 271 -0.46 -2.17 2.95
N LYS A 272 0.45 -3.06 2.51
CA LYS A 272 1.89 -2.95 2.80
C LYS A 272 2.47 -1.64 2.29
N VAL A 273 2.28 -1.38 1.00
CA VAL A 273 2.75 -0.15 0.34
C VAL A 273 2.22 1.08 1.04
N SER A 274 0.94 1.07 1.44
CA SER A 274 0.35 2.19 2.18
C SER A 274 1.10 2.51 3.47
N VAL A 275 1.57 1.50 4.21
CA VAL A 275 2.39 1.68 5.42
C VAL A 275 3.82 2.11 5.07
N TYR A 276 4.45 1.49 4.09
CA TYR A 276 5.83 1.83 3.67
C TYR A 276 5.93 3.26 3.15
N LYS A 277 4.91 3.75 2.43
CA LYS A 277 4.85 5.14 1.98
C LYS A 277 4.78 6.13 3.15
N ASP A 278 3.90 5.89 4.12
CA ASP A 278 3.82 6.73 5.32
C ASP A 278 5.14 6.74 6.11
N LEU A 279 5.87 5.60 6.13
CA LEU A 279 7.23 5.56 6.68
C LEU A 279 8.18 6.44 5.86
N LEU A 280 8.19 6.29 4.53
CA LEU A 280 9.03 7.08 3.62
C LEU A 280 8.72 8.58 3.64
N ASP A 281 7.53 9.00 4.07
CA ASP A 281 7.18 10.41 4.21
C ASP A 281 7.78 11.08 5.47
N ARG A 282 8.34 10.29 6.40
CA ARG A 282 8.97 10.82 7.61
C ARG A 282 10.25 11.60 7.29
N ARG A 283 10.38 12.78 7.90
CA ARG A 283 11.54 13.68 7.71
C ARG A 283 12.80 13.18 8.40
N ASP A 284 12.65 12.40 9.47
CA ASP A 284 13.71 11.93 10.37
C ASP A 284 14.24 10.52 10.01
N LEU A 285 13.88 9.97 8.84
CA LEU A 285 14.45 8.70 8.39
C LEU A 285 15.95 8.81 8.11
N ASN A 286 16.71 7.88 8.69
CA ASN A 286 18.11 7.65 8.37
C ASN A 286 18.29 6.54 7.32
N ASP A 287 19.52 6.37 6.85
CA ASP A 287 19.86 5.36 5.84
C ASP A 287 19.52 3.93 6.27
N ASN A 288 19.61 3.61 7.57
CA ASN A 288 19.31 2.26 8.05
C ASN A 288 17.82 1.95 7.87
N LEU A 289 16.93 2.85 8.27
CA LEU A 289 15.49 2.68 8.07
C LEU A 289 15.11 2.65 6.59
N ILE A 290 15.73 3.48 5.75
CA ILE A 290 15.51 3.45 4.30
C ILE A 290 15.92 2.07 3.76
N ASN A 291 17.08 1.55 4.15
CA ASN A 291 17.53 0.22 3.72
C ASN A 291 16.59 -0.91 4.15
N GLU A 292 16.04 -0.85 5.36
CA GLU A 292 15.05 -1.85 5.79
C GLU A 292 13.76 -1.77 4.97
N ILE A 293 13.24 -0.56 4.70
CA ILE A 293 12.06 -0.36 3.85
C ILE A 293 12.32 -0.89 2.43
N VAL A 294 13.52 -0.66 1.88
CA VAL A 294 13.91 -1.12 0.54
C VAL A 294 13.99 -2.63 0.45
N LYS A 295 14.52 -3.29 1.50
CA LYS A 295 14.51 -4.76 1.57
C LYS A 295 13.08 -5.29 1.61
N SER A 296 12.21 -4.73 2.45
CA SER A 296 10.80 -5.10 2.50
C SER A 296 10.08 -4.86 1.17
N ALA A 297 10.42 -3.78 0.45
CA ALA A 297 9.87 -3.48 -0.87
C ALA A 297 10.32 -4.49 -1.94
N ALA A 298 11.55 -5.01 -1.85
CA ALA A 298 12.06 -6.03 -2.76
C ALA A 298 11.34 -7.40 -2.61
N ASP A 299 10.75 -7.66 -1.43
CA ASP A 299 9.97 -8.88 -1.15
C ASP A 299 8.48 -8.76 -1.55
N ILE A 300 8.05 -7.59 -2.04
CA ILE A 300 6.69 -7.40 -2.56
C ILE A 300 6.52 -8.22 -3.83
N ARG A 301 5.46 -9.03 -3.88
CA ARG A 301 5.21 -9.94 -5.02
C ARG A 301 4.75 -9.22 -6.28
N ASN A 302 4.03 -8.12 -6.12
CA ASN A 302 3.51 -7.35 -7.24
C ASN A 302 4.49 -6.22 -7.61
N ASP A 303 5.10 -6.34 -8.79
CA ASP A 303 6.05 -5.37 -9.33
C ASP A 303 5.53 -3.92 -9.37
N HIS A 304 4.23 -3.70 -9.57
CA HIS A 304 3.64 -2.35 -9.50
C HIS A 304 3.82 -1.73 -8.11
N TYR A 305 3.52 -2.52 -7.08
CA TYR A 305 3.59 -2.09 -5.69
C TYR A 305 5.04 -1.96 -5.22
N ALA A 306 5.93 -2.89 -5.61
CA ALA A 306 7.36 -2.75 -5.39
C ALA A 306 7.90 -1.44 -5.99
N THR A 307 7.58 -1.19 -7.26
CA THR A 307 7.97 0.03 -8.00
C THR A 307 7.46 1.30 -7.34
N THR A 308 6.23 1.29 -6.82
CA THR A 308 5.65 2.46 -6.13
C THR A 308 6.51 2.87 -4.93
N VAL A 309 6.96 1.91 -4.13
CA VAL A 309 7.78 2.18 -2.93
C VAL A 309 9.21 2.54 -3.30
N LEU A 310 9.80 1.83 -4.26
CA LEU A 310 11.18 2.06 -4.69
C LEU A 310 11.34 3.43 -5.35
N LYS A 311 10.37 3.90 -6.15
CA LYS A 311 10.36 5.26 -6.71
C LYS A 311 10.32 6.32 -5.60
N GLU A 312 9.43 6.17 -4.63
CA GLU A 312 9.32 7.09 -3.49
C GLU A 312 10.63 7.14 -2.67
N ALA A 313 11.24 5.98 -2.42
CA ALA A 313 12.53 5.90 -1.74
C ALA A 313 13.65 6.58 -2.56
N LEU A 314 13.65 6.40 -3.88
CA LEU A 314 14.59 7.03 -4.82
C LEU A 314 14.41 8.54 -4.95
N ASP A 315 13.25 9.10 -4.63
CA ASP A 315 13.01 10.54 -4.68
C ASP A 315 13.49 11.26 -3.40
N ARG A 316 13.87 10.52 -2.34
CA ARG A 316 14.33 11.12 -1.07
C ARG A 316 15.69 11.81 -1.18
N PRO A 317 15.84 13.06 -0.72
CA PRO A 317 17.13 13.77 -0.79
C PRO A 317 18.20 13.09 0.06
N ASN A 318 19.47 13.27 -0.31
CA ASN A 318 20.66 12.84 0.45
C ASN A 318 20.78 11.33 0.73
N LEU A 319 20.30 10.46 -0.18
CA LEU A 319 20.62 9.02 -0.13
C LEU A 319 22.14 8.82 -0.16
N SER A 320 22.69 8.05 0.78
CA SER A 320 24.08 7.61 0.68
C SER A 320 24.28 6.61 -0.46
N ASP A 321 25.52 6.51 -0.93
CA ASP A 321 25.94 5.53 -1.94
C ASP A 321 25.51 4.10 -1.60
N LYS A 322 25.62 3.70 -0.32
CA LYS A 322 25.24 2.37 0.13
C LYS A 322 23.72 2.16 0.05
N ALA A 323 22.93 3.17 0.45
CA ALA A 323 21.48 3.11 0.33
C ALA A 323 21.05 3.03 -1.14
N PHE A 324 21.72 3.79 -1.99
CA PHE A 324 21.51 3.76 -3.44
C PHE A 324 21.85 2.39 -4.05
N GLU A 325 22.96 1.77 -3.67
CA GLU A 325 23.35 0.43 -4.15
C GLU A 325 22.31 -0.64 -3.74
N ASN A 326 21.80 -0.60 -2.51
CA ASN A 326 20.73 -1.49 -2.07
C ASN A 326 19.43 -1.27 -2.85
N LEU A 327 19.07 -0.01 -3.13
CA LEU A 327 17.92 0.34 -3.98
C LEU A 327 18.08 -0.27 -5.37
N MET A 328 19.25 -0.17 -5.99
CA MET A 328 19.50 -0.75 -7.32
C MET A 328 19.44 -2.28 -7.32
N GLY A 329 19.91 -2.92 -6.24
CA GLY A 329 19.69 -4.34 -6.01
C GLY A 329 18.21 -4.69 -5.97
N ALA A 330 17.39 -3.91 -5.26
CA ALA A 330 15.95 -4.12 -5.18
C ALA A 330 15.24 -3.91 -6.54
N VAL A 331 15.59 -2.88 -7.29
CA VAL A 331 15.08 -2.63 -8.66
C VAL A 331 15.42 -3.79 -9.59
N SER A 332 16.59 -4.41 -9.41
CA SER A 332 17.01 -5.56 -10.22
C SER A 332 16.11 -6.78 -10.03
N ASN A 333 15.41 -6.90 -8.90
CA ASN A 333 14.47 -7.98 -8.63
C ASN A 333 13.09 -7.79 -9.27
N ILE A 334 12.77 -6.60 -9.80
CA ILE A 334 11.52 -6.37 -10.53
C ILE A 334 11.55 -7.19 -11.82
N GLY A 335 10.53 -8.05 -12.00
CA GLY A 335 10.45 -8.97 -13.14
C GLY A 335 9.88 -8.33 -14.40
N ASN A 336 9.00 -7.35 -14.26
CA ASN A 336 8.32 -6.71 -15.38
C ASN A 336 9.09 -5.48 -15.91
N ASP A 337 9.49 -5.58 -17.18
CA ASP A 337 10.24 -4.53 -17.89
C ASP A 337 9.57 -3.14 -17.90
N HIS A 338 8.23 -3.07 -17.90
CA HIS A 338 7.51 -1.80 -17.79
C HIS A 338 7.83 -1.10 -16.47
N TYR A 339 7.78 -1.85 -15.36
CA TYR A 339 7.97 -1.32 -14.02
C TYR A 339 9.43 -0.99 -13.71
N VAL A 340 10.36 -1.78 -14.26
CA VAL A 340 11.78 -1.44 -14.30
C VAL A 340 11.99 -0.10 -15.03
N THR A 341 11.39 0.05 -16.20
CA THR A 341 11.46 1.28 -17.01
C THR A 341 10.92 2.48 -16.26
N GLU A 342 9.74 2.34 -15.65
CA GLU A 342 9.12 3.40 -14.84
C GLU A 342 9.99 3.86 -13.66
N THR A 343 10.78 2.94 -13.10
CA THR A 343 11.70 3.26 -12.00
C THR A 343 12.90 4.03 -12.51
N PHE A 344 13.58 3.54 -13.54
CA PHE A 344 14.75 4.22 -14.12
C PHE A 344 14.41 5.57 -14.72
N ARG A 345 13.25 5.71 -15.37
CA ARG A 345 12.76 7.00 -15.88
C ARG A 345 12.59 8.03 -14.76
N SER A 346 12.03 7.63 -13.62
CA SER A 346 11.91 8.49 -12.44
C SER A 346 13.28 9.02 -12.00
N MET A 347 14.28 8.13 -11.98
CA MET A 347 15.64 8.49 -11.56
C MET A 347 16.33 9.44 -12.54
N LEU A 348 16.23 9.17 -13.85
CA LEU A 348 16.87 9.98 -14.89
C LEU A 348 16.30 11.41 -14.92
N ASN A 349 15.03 11.59 -14.58
CA ASN A 349 14.36 12.90 -14.58
C ASN A 349 14.69 13.76 -13.34
N ASN A 350 14.95 13.14 -12.19
CA ASN A 350 14.93 13.85 -10.90
C ASN A 350 16.32 14.17 -10.33
N ARG A 351 17.43 13.72 -10.95
CA ARG A 351 18.78 13.83 -10.35
C ARG A 351 19.90 14.07 -11.36
N GLU A 352 21.05 14.48 -10.84
CA GLU A 352 22.32 14.27 -11.51
C GLU A 352 22.59 12.76 -11.55
N VAL A 353 22.78 12.23 -12.76
CA VAL A 353 22.92 10.80 -13.00
C VAL A 353 24.39 10.45 -12.79
N SER A 354 24.71 9.76 -11.70
CA SER A 354 26.07 9.28 -11.46
C SER A 354 26.38 8.06 -12.34
N ASP A 355 27.66 7.81 -12.57
CA ASP A 355 28.12 6.60 -13.28
C ASP A 355 27.56 5.29 -12.68
N LYS A 356 27.36 5.25 -11.36
CA LYS A 356 26.73 4.10 -10.68
C LYS A 356 25.29 3.86 -11.15
N VAL A 357 24.53 4.92 -11.41
CA VAL A 357 23.16 4.81 -11.94
C VAL A 357 23.20 4.20 -13.35
N VAL A 358 24.11 4.70 -14.20
CA VAL A 358 24.25 4.20 -15.56
C VAL A 358 24.70 2.74 -15.56
N GLU A 359 25.64 2.35 -14.69
CA GLU A 359 26.06 0.95 -14.53
C GLU A 359 24.90 0.03 -14.14
N ALA A 360 24.06 0.45 -13.18
CA ALA A 360 22.89 -0.32 -12.78
C ALA A 360 21.87 -0.47 -13.93
N ILE A 361 21.65 0.60 -14.71
CA ILE A 361 20.79 0.56 -15.89
C ILE A 361 21.35 -0.41 -16.94
N MET A 362 22.64 -0.31 -17.26
CA MET A 362 23.30 -1.17 -18.25
C MET A 362 23.26 -2.63 -17.84
N GLU A 363 23.46 -2.93 -16.55
CA GLU A 363 23.36 -4.30 -16.05
C GLU A 363 21.94 -4.85 -16.18
N LYS A 364 20.92 -4.04 -15.88
CA LYS A 364 19.53 -4.48 -15.99
C LYS A 364 19.08 -4.66 -17.45
N LEU A 365 19.53 -3.81 -18.37
CA LEU A 365 19.20 -3.90 -19.81
C LEU A 365 19.57 -5.26 -20.42
N LYS A 366 20.64 -5.92 -19.95
CA LYS A 366 21.07 -7.26 -20.39
C LYS A 366 20.00 -8.33 -20.17
N TYR A 367 19.16 -8.17 -19.15
CA TYR A 367 18.17 -9.16 -18.74
C TYR A 367 16.73 -8.77 -19.10
N MET A 368 16.51 -7.56 -19.62
CA MET A 368 15.19 -7.13 -20.10
C MET A 368 14.83 -7.88 -21.38
N ASN A 369 13.54 -8.21 -21.55
CA ASN A 369 13.06 -8.98 -22.70
C ASN A 369 12.39 -8.11 -23.76
N ASN A 370 11.83 -6.97 -23.36
CA ASN A 370 11.02 -6.12 -24.23
C ASN A 370 11.84 -4.95 -24.81
N ASP A 371 12.10 -5.02 -26.11
CA ASP A 371 12.85 -4.03 -26.86
C ASP A 371 12.26 -2.61 -26.81
N HIS A 372 10.95 -2.48 -26.67
CA HIS A 372 10.31 -1.16 -26.53
C HIS A 372 10.82 -0.46 -25.27
N TYR A 373 10.86 -1.20 -24.16
CA TYR A 373 11.30 -0.69 -22.86
C TYR A 373 12.81 -0.48 -22.80
N LYS A 374 13.62 -1.37 -23.41
CA LYS A 374 15.05 -1.13 -23.62
C LYS A 374 15.29 0.19 -24.35
N ASN A 375 14.59 0.39 -25.47
CA ASN A 375 14.68 1.62 -26.28
C ASN A 375 14.26 2.86 -25.50
N MET A 376 13.18 2.80 -24.72
CA MET A 376 12.79 3.94 -23.87
C MET A 376 13.91 4.36 -22.92
N ILE A 377 14.46 3.41 -22.16
CA ILE A 377 15.53 3.69 -21.18
C ILE A 377 16.78 4.26 -21.88
N VAL A 378 17.21 3.65 -22.98
CA VAL A 378 18.40 4.10 -23.71
C VAL A 378 18.18 5.50 -24.31
N LYS A 379 16.99 5.78 -24.84
CA LYS A 379 16.65 7.13 -25.32
C LYS A 379 16.68 8.15 -24.18
N ASP A 380 16.12 7.83 -23.02
CA ASP A 380 16.13 8.77 -21.87
C ASP A 380 17.56 9.03 -21.38
N LEU A 381 18.48 8.07 -21.50
CA LEU A 381 19.89 8.27 -21.19
C LEU A 381 20.53 9.32 -22.11
N PHE A 382 20.26 9.23 -23.42
CA PHE A 382 20.77 10.20 -24.41
C PHE A 382 20.07 11.57 -24.32
N GLU A 383 18.76 11.61 -24.09
CA GLU A 383 17.99 12.86 -24.03
C GLU A 383 18.36 13.71 -22.80
N ASN A 384 18.68 13.06 -21.68
CA ASN A 384 18.94 13.78 -20.45
C ASN A 384 20.42 14.17 -20.26
N ARG A 385 21.41 13.50 -20.88
CA ARG A 385 22.83 13.65 -20.53
C ARG A 385 23.80 13.23 -21.66
N ASP A 386 25.06 13.68 -21.55
CA ASP A 386 26.19 13.07 -22.25
C ASP A 386 26.54 11.72 -21.62
N VAL A 387 26.11 10.62 -22.24
CA VAL A 387 26.49 9.28 -21.81
C VAL A 387 27.98 9.08 -22.07
N SER A 388 28.74 8.76 -21.02
CA SER A 388 30.18 8.52 -21.11
C SER A 388 30.52 7.42 -22.13
N GLU A 389 31.57 7.65 -22.92
CA GLU A 389 32.09 6.74 -23.95
C GLU A 389 32.37 5.33 -23.38
N LYS A 390 32.67 5.20 -22.09
CA LYS A 390 32.89 3.90 -21.44
C LYS A 390 31.68 2.95 -21.51
N TYR A 391 30.47 3.47 -21.70
CA TYR A 391 29.24 2.66 -21.83
C TYR A 391 28.88 2.35 -23.27
N PHE A 392 29.63 2.87 -24.25
CA PHE A 392 29.31 2.77 -25.66
C PHE A 392 29.16 1.31 -26.14
N ASP A 393 30.12 0.46 -25.81
CA ASP A 393 30.06 -0.96 -26.19
C ASP A 393 28.89 -1.70 -25.51
N SER A 394 28.49 -1.29 -24.29
CA SER A 394 27.32 -1.86 -23.60
C SER A 394 26.00 -1.45 -24.27
N ILE A 395 25.92 -0.23 -24.78
CA ILE A 395 24.75 0.24 -25.54
C ILE A 395 24.68 -0.50 -26.88
N LEU A 396 25.79 -0.67 -27.59
CA LEU A 396 25.80 -1.45 -28.83
C LEU A 396 25.47 -2.92 -28.59
N GLY A 397 25.93 -3.52 -27.48
CA GLY A 397 25.50 -4.86 -27.08
C GLY A 397 24.00 -4.94 -26.80
N THR A 398 23.42 -3.90 -26.17
CA THR A 398 21.97 -3.83 -25.99
C THR A 398 21.23 -3.82 -27.32
N VAL A 399 21.74 -3.09 -28.33
CA VAL A 399 21.16 -3.07 -29.69
C VAL A 399 21.29 -4.42 -30.39
N GLU A 400 22.43 -5.09 -30.25
CA GLU A 400 22.66 -6.43 -30.81
C GLU A 400 21.65 -7.47 -30.27
N ASP A 401 21.29 -7.36 -28.99
CA ASP A 401 20.33 -8.27 -28.35
C ASP A 401 18.86 -7.98 -28.71
N MET A 402 18.57 -6.87 -29.41
CA MET A 402 17.20 -6.48 -29.75
C MET A 402 16.69 -7.23 -30.98
N LYS A 403 15.45 -7.71 -30.90
CA LYS A 403 14.76 -8.42 -32.00
C LYS A 403 14.03 -7.46 -32.93
N SER A 404 13.67 -6.28 -32.43
CA SER A 404 12.96 -5.26 -33.21
C SER A 404 13.94 -4.32 -33.91
N ASP A 405 14.08 -4.50 -35.22
CA ASP A 405 14.83 -3.58 -36.10
C ASP A 405 14.40 -2.12 -35.93
N ASN A 406 13.10 -1.89 -35.71
CA ASN A 406 12.58 -0.54 -35.51
C ASN A 406 13.24 0.13 -34.30
N TYR A 407 13.24 -0.55 -33.16
CA TYR A 407 13.80 0.01 -31.93
C TYR A 407 15.34 0.05 -31.98
N ALA A 408 15.99 -0.97 -32.54
CA ALA A 408 17.43 -0.93 -32.81
C ALA A 408 17.81 0.29 -33.68
N SER A 409 17.05 0.53 -34.75
CA SER A 409 17.29 1.66 -35.66
C SER A 409 17.12 3.02 -35.00
N GLN A 410 16.22 3.14 -34.02
CA GLN A 410 16.01 4.37 -33.27
C GLN A 410 17.23 4.68 -32.40
N ILE A 411 17.73 3.71 -31.64
CA ILE A 411 18.93 3.87 -30.80
C ILE A 411 20.15 4.21 -31.66
N LEU A 412 20.40 3.46 -32.74
CA LEU A 412 21.55 3.72 -33.63
C LEU A 412 21.48 5.10 -34.29
N THR A 413 20.27 5.54 -34.68
CA THR A 413 20.06 6.91 -35.19
C THR A 413 20.41 7.96 -34.14
N GLU A 414 20.04 7.73 -32.88
CA GLU A 414 20.30 8.68 -31.80
C GLU A 414 21.80 8.80 -31.51
N ILE A 415 22.51 7.67 -31.46
CA ILE A 415 23.98 7.63 -31.31
C ILE A 415 24.68 8.45 -32.39
N LEU A 416 24.27 8.30 -33.65
CA LEU A 416 24.85 9.02 -34.80
C LEU A 416 24.53 10.52 -34.83
N ARG A 417 23.52 10.96 -34.06
CA ARG A 417 23.12 12.38 -33.96
C ARG A 417 23.79 13.09 -32.80
N GLY A 418 23.90 12.42 -31.66
CA GLY A 418 24.20 13.06 -30.38
C GLY A 418 25.67 13.15 -30.02
N GLN A 419 26.59 12.48 -30.73
CA GLN A 419 27.97 12.36 -30.28
C GLN A 419 29.01 12.63 -31.38
N ASP A 420 30.12 13.28 -30.99
CA ASP A 420 31.35 13.31 -31.79
C ASP A 420 32.05 11.95 -31.63
N LEU A 421 31.62 10.98 -32.44
CA LEU A 421 32.15 9.62 -32.41
C LEU A 421 33.56 9.59 -33.00
N SER A 422 34.43 8.78 -32.38
CA SER A 422 35.69 8.39 -33.00
C SER A 422 35.41 7.66 -34.33
N ASP A 423 36.36 7.72 -35.27
CA ASP A 423 36.22 7.02 -36.56
C ASP A 423 35.99 5.50 -36.37
N SER A 424 36.56 4.93 -35.29
CA SER A 424 36.40 3.52 -34.91
C SER A 424 35.00 3.23 -34.39
N ASP A 425 34.48 4.05 -33.48
CA ASP A 425 33.15 3.83 -32.90
C ASP A 425 32.05 4.10 -33.91
N TYR A 426 32.23 5.10 -34.77
CA TYR A 426 31.35 5.31 -35.92
C TYR A 426 31.23 4.07 -36.80
N ALA A 427 32.36 3.39 -37.07
CA ALA A 427 32.36 2.15 -37.83
C ALA A 427 31.59 1.03 -37.09
N LYS A 428 31.79 0.87 -35.78
CA LYS A 428 31.03 -0.12 -34.97
C LYS A 428 29.52 0.14 -35.01
N VAL A 429 29.07 1.41 -34.95
CA VAL A 429 27.63 1.72 -35.11
C VAL A 429 27.14 1.24 -36.47
N LEU A 430 27.91 1.50 -37.54
CA LEU A 430 27.53 1.12 -38.89
C LEU A 430 27.60 -0.38 -39.16
N ASP A 431 28.42 -1.13 -38.43
CA ASP A 431 28.38 -2.58 -38.42
C ASP A 431 27.04 -3.06 -37.82
N ARG A 432 26.57 -2.47 -36.72
CA ARG A 432 25.23 -2.77 -36.17
C ARG A 432 24.09 -2.37 -37.09
N VAL A 433 24.25 -1.30 -37.88
CA VAL A 433 23.28 -0.96 -38.94
C VAL A 433 23.27 -2.03 -40.03
N ALA A 434 24.43 -2.62 -40.35
CA ALA A 434 24.50 -3.71 -41.34
C ALA A 434 23.80 -4.98 -40.86
N ASP A 435 23.80 -5.24 -39.55
CA ASP A 435 23.17 -6.40 -38.90
C ASP A 435 21.64 -6.33 -38.82
N ILE A 436 21.02 -5.16 -39.00
CA ILE A 436 19.55 -5.00 -39.06
C ILE A 436 18.96 -5.92 -40.15
N ASP A 437 17.79 -6.52 -39.96
CA ASP A 437 17.21 -7.37 -41.01
C ASP A 437 16.48 -6.54 -42.08
N SER A 438 15.70 -5.55 -41.65
CA SER A 438 14.89 -4.71 -42.52
C SER A 438 15.72 -3.64 -43.25
N ASP A 439 15.87 -3.83 -44.57
CA ASP A 439 16.43 -2.85 -45.49
C ASP A 439 15.81 -1.45 -45.36
N HIS A 440 14.51 -1.38 -45.04
CA HIS A 440 13.81 -0.11 -44.86
C HIS A 440 14.46 0.72 -43.74
N TYR A 441 14.76 0.11 -42.60
CA TYR A 441 15.40 0.82 -41.49
C TYR A 441 16.86 1.16 -41.79
N LYS A 442 17.63 0.26 -42.43
CA LYS A 442 19.00 0.57 -42.89
C LYS A 442 19.05 1.81 -43.77
N VAL A 443 18.18 1.87 -44.78
CA VAL A 443 18.09 2.99 -45.73
C VAL A 443 17.77 4.30 -45.00
N ASN A 444 16.85 4.27 -44.05
CA ASN A 444 16.45 5.47 -43.32
C ASN A 444 17.61 6.04 -42.48
N ILE A 445 18.42 5.17 -41.85
CA ILE A 445 19.62 5.59 -41.11
C ILE A 445 20.67 6.15 -42.09
N LEU A 446 21.00 5.40 -43.15
CA LEU A 446 22.02 5.79 -44.12
C LEU A 446 21.69 7.09 -44.84
N LYS A 447 20.41 7.32 -45.20
CA LYS A 447 19.98 8.61 -45.75
C LYS A 447 20.20 9.75 -44.75
N LYS A 448 19.87 9.56 -43.47
CA LYS A 448 20.11 10.60 -42.44
C LYS A 448 21.59 10.93 -42.27
N ILE A 449 22.48 9.94 -42.36
CA ILE A 449 23.94 10.14 -42.34
C ILE A 449 24.38 10.98 -43.53
N LEU A 450 23.95 10.62 -44.74
CA LEU A 450 24.34 11.31 -45.98
C LEU A 450 23.78 12.74 -46.06
N ASP A 451 22.73 13.04 -45.28
CA ASP A 451 22.13 14.35 -45.17
C ASP A 451 22.85 15.29 -44.19
N GLN A 452 23.86 14.79 -43.45
CA GLN A 452 24.68 15.61 -42.56
C GLN A 452 25.54 16.60 -43.36
N ARG A 453 25.63 17.85 -42.89
CA ARG A 453 26.33 18.93 -43.60
C ARG A 453 27.84 18.71 -43.73
N GLU A 454 28.46 18.04 -42.74
CA GLU A 454 29.90 17.84 -42.66
C GLU A 454 30.23 16.35 -42.41
N LEU A 455 30.12 15.53 -43.45
CA LEU A 455 30.44 14.11 -43.37
C LEU A 455 31.93 13.86 -43.67
N LYS A 456 32.69 13.38 -42.68
CA LYS A 456 34.11 13.01 -42.84
C LYS A 456 34.27 11.93 -43.93
N LYS A 457 35.38 11.97 -44.69
CA LYS A 457 35.70 10.96 -45.71
C LYS A 457 35.58 9.52 -45.19
N VAL A 458 36.14 9.24 -44.01
CA VAL A 458 36.12 7.91 -43.39
C VAL A 458 34.68 7.46 -43.10
N HIS A 459 33.83 8.36 -42.59
CA HIS A 459 32.43 8.08 -42.31
C HIS A 459 31.61 7.83 -43.60
N LEU A 460 31.88 8.59 -44.67
CA LEU A 460 31.27 8.36 -45.99
C LEU A 460 31.64 6.98 -46.54
N ILE A 461 32.92 6.59 -46.46
CA ILE A 461 33.37 5.26 -46.89
C ILE A 461 32.67 4.16 -46.06
N SER A 462 32.57 4.32 -44.75
CA SER A 462 31.85 3.37 -43.88
C SER A 462 30.37 3.27 -44.26
N ALA A 463 29.69 4.40 -44.52
CA ALA A 463 28.29 4.41 -44.96
C ALA A 463 28.10 3.68 -46.31
N LEU A 464 29.02 3.87 -47.26
CA LEU A 464 29.02 3.14 -48.53
C LEU A 464 29.22 1.63 -48.31
N LYS A 465 30.16 1.23 -47.45
CA LYS A 465 30.36 -0.19 -47.11
C LYS A 465 29.10 -0.81 -46.50
N THR A 466 28.46 -0.13 -45.55
CA THR A 466 27.20 -0.60 -44.93
C THR A 466 26.06 -0.69 -45.95
N THR A 467 26.02 0.21 -46.94
CA THR A 467 25.05 0.16 -48.06
C THR A 467 25.11 -1.17 -48.83
N ALA A 468 26.26 -1.86 -48.85
CA ALA A 468 26.38 -3.18 -49.46
C ALA A 468 25.48 -4.25 -48.81
N SER A 469 25.20 -4.12 -47.51
CA SER A 469 24.36 -5.04 -46.74
C SER A 469 22.86 -4.96 -47.09
N ILE A 470 22.45 -3.93 -47.85
CA ILE A 470 21.06 -3.80 -48.30
C ILE A 470 20.77 -4.86 -49.37
N GLY A 471 19.75 -5.67 -49.16
CA GLY A 471 19.36 -6.73 -50.08
C GLY A 471 18.57 -6.22 -51.28
N ASN A 472 17.68 -5.26 -51.05
CA ASN A 472 16.78 -4.72 -52.05
C ASN A 472 17.46 -3.67 -52.96
N ASP A 473 17.49 -3.95 -54.26
CA ASP A 473 18.12 -3.09 -55.27
C ASP A 473 17.54 -1.66 -55.32
N TYR A 474 16.23 -1.50 -55.14
CA TYR A 474 15.60 -0.17 -55.13
C TYR A 474 16.13 0.63 -53.95
N TYR A 475 16.10 0.06 -52.75
CA TYR A 475 16.60 0.68 -51.53
C TYR A 475 18.10 1.00 -51.58
N LYS A 476 18.91 0.07 -52.09
CA LYS A 476 20.35 0.28 -52.32
C LYS A 476 20.58 1.45 -53.28
N SER A 477 19.83 1.52 -54.38
CA SER A 477 19.94 2.62 -55.34
C SER A 477 19.53 3.97 -54.76
N GLU A 478 18.57 3.98 -53.85
CA GLU A 478 18.09 5.19 -53.19
C GLU A 478 19.12 5.78 -52.22
N VAL A 479 19.89 4.93 -51.52
CA VAL A 479 21.01 5.39 -50.68
C VAL A 479 22.16 5.90 -51.56
N LEU A 480 22.56 5.15 -52.59
CA LEU A 480 23.66 5.55 -53.46
C LEU A 480 23.35 6.83 -54.23
N LYS A 481 22.11 7.02 -54.70
CA LYS A 481 21.67 8.28 -55.28
C LYS A 481 21.83 9.47 -54.33
N ARG A 482 21.57 9.26 -53.03
CA ARG A 482 21.72 10.31 -52.02
C ARG A 482 23.19 10.65 -51.77
N ALA A 483 24.08 9.68 -51.92
CA ALA A 483 25.53 9.86 -51.74
C ALA A 483 26.22 10.54 -52.95
N CYS A 484 25.54 10.74 -54.07
CA CYS A 484 26.18 11.15 -55.33
C CYS A 484 26.97 12.45 -55.22
N ASP A 485 26.41 13.49 -54.61
CA ASP A 485 27.09 14.78 -54.45
C ASP A 485 28.37 14.63 -53.60
N ALA A 486 28.25 13.96 -52.45
CA ALA A 486 29.38 13.69 -51.56
C ALA A 486 30.46 12.80 -52.20
N VAL A 487 30.08 11.92 -53.12
CA VAL A 487 31.02 11.05 -53.86
C VAL A 487 31.69 11.78 -55.01
N ALA A 488 30.98 12.69 -55.68
CA ALA A 488 31.52 13.52 -56.76
C ALA A 488 32.65 14.43 -56.23
N ASP A 489 32.44 15.01 -55.04
CA ASP A 489 33.41 15.82 -54.31
C ASP A 489 34.52 14.99 -53.62
N GLY A 490 34.33 13.67 -53.54
CA GLY A 490 35.27 12.73 -52.93
C GLY A 490 36.47 12.38 -53.82
N ASP A 491 37.47 11.74 -53.21
CA ASP A 491 38.66 11.26 -53.92
C ASP A 491 38.44 9.88 -54.58
N GLU A 492 39.49 9.36 -55.21
CA GLU A 492 39.44 8.07 -55.90
C GLU A 492 39.10 6.89 -54.98
N GLU A 493 39.39 6.97 -53.68
CA GLU A 493 39.05 5.91 -52.73
C GLU A 493 37.53 5.86 -52.51
N VAL A 494 36.90 7.02 -52.31
CA VAL A 494 35.44 7.15 -52.18
C VAL A 494 34.75 6.66 -53.45
N LYS A 495 35.22 7.11 -54.63
CA LYS A 495 34.67 6.71 -55.93
C LYS A 495 34.81 5.21 -56.18
N LYS A 496 35.93 4.61 -55.76
CA LYS A 496 36.18 3.17 -55.88
C LYS A 496 35.22 2.35 -55.01
N GLU A 497 35.00 2.74 -53.74
CA GLU A 497 34.05 2.05 -52.87
C GLU A 497 32.61 2.21 -53.39
N PHE A 498 32.22 3.41 -53.83
CA PHE A 498 30.91 3.64 -54.45
C PHE A 498 30.67 2.73 -55.66
N LYS A 499 31.64 2.66 -56.59
CA LYS A 499 31.59 1.77 -57.78
C LYS A 499 31.43 0.31 -57.38
N LYS A 500 32.13 -0.12 -56.33
CA LYS A 500 32.07 -1.50 -55.82
C LYS A 500 30.67 -1.84 -55.30
N VAL A 501 30.04 -0.94 -54.55
CA VAL A 501 28.70 -1.16 -53.99
C VAL A 501 27.62 -1.05 -55.09
N ALA A 502 27.75 -0.09 -56.01
CA ALA A 502 26.83 0.09 -57.13
C ALA A 502 26.73 -1.18 -58.00
N ARG A 503 27.85 -1.87 -58.25
CA ARG A 503 27.89 -3.12 -59.03
C ARG A 503 27.12 -4.29 -58.40
N GLN A 504 26.71 -4.18 -57.14
CA GLN A 504 25.87 -5.20 -56.50
C GLN A 504 24.39 -5.06 -56.83
N ILE A 505 23.97 -3.94 -57.43
CA ILE A 505 22.59 -3.73 -57.89
C ILE A 505 22.37 -4.60 -59.13
N LYS A 506 21.44 -5.55 -59.04
CA LYS A 506 21.17 -6.51 -60.12
C LYS A 506 20.21 -5.95 -61.16
N ASN A 507 19.34 -5.03 -60.77
CA ASN A 507 18.39 -4.37 -61.65
C ASN A 507 19.08 -3.27 -62.49
N ASP A 508 19.12 -3.45 -63.82
CA ASP A 508 19.74 -2.51 -64.75
C ASP A 508 19.19 -1.09 -64.68
N THR A 509 17.89 -0.92 -64.42
CA THR A 509 17.26 0.41 -64.31
C THR A 509 17.78 1.15 -63.09
N TYR A 510 17.91 0.46 -61.95
CA TYR A 510 18.43 1.06 -60.73
C TYR A 510 19.95 1.27 -60.82
N TYR A 511 20.70 0.33 -61.38
CA TYR A 511 22.12 0.48 -61.63
C TYR A 511 22.41 1.69 -62.54
N GLY A 512 21.72 1.82 -63.67
CA GLY A 512 21.91 2.93 -64.61
C GLY A 512 21.50 4.31 -64.04
N ARG A 513 20.68 4.35 -62.99
CA ARG A 513 20.40 5.60 -62.25
C ARG A 513 21.55 6.00 -61.34
N VAL A 514 22.25 5.04 -60.75
CA VAL A 514 23.36 5.25 -59.83
C VAL A 514 24.68 5.49 -60.57
N ALA A 515 24.93 4.77 -61.68
CA ALA A 515 26.16 4.88 -62.46
C ALA A 515 26.43 6.31 -62.97
N ARG A 516 25.38 7.06 -63.28
CA ARG A 516 25.46 8.46 -63.74
C ARG A 516 26.02 9.44 -62.71
N CYS A 517 26.24 9.03 -61.46
CA CYS A 517 26.81 9.89 -60.43
C CYS A 517 28.34 9.97 -60.44
N ILE A 518 29.00 9.13 -61.22
CA ILE A 518 30.46 8.94 -61.25
C ILE A 518 31.02 8.89 -62.68
N ASP A 519 30.14 9.09 -63.66
CA ASP A 519 30.45 9.42 -65.05
C ASP A 519 30.49 10.95 -65.17
#